data_AF-D4HSG0-F1
#
_entry.id   AF-D4HSG0-F1
#
_cell.length_a   1.000
_cell.length_b   1.000
_cell.length_c   1.000
_cell.angle_alpha   90.00
_cell.angle_beta   90.00
_cell.angle_gamma   90.00
#
_symmetry.space_group_name_H-M   'P 1'
#
loop_
_entity.id
_entity.type
_entity.pdbx_description
1 polymer ?
#
loop_
_entity_poly.entity_id
_entity_poly.type
_entity_poly.pdbx_seq_one_letter_code
_entity_poly.pdbx_strand_id
1 'polypeptide(L)'
;MFTASRYKFVAKVLSGYDNVVEVGCGDGFCSRIVKQEVQRLTITDFDPLFIERFIDIQSDKWPIIAKVHDILKDSIKEDFDALYSLYVMEHIAPELEDVYLTNIKKSLTANG
;
A
#
# COMPACT_ATOMS: atom_id res chain seq x y z
N MET A 1 -7.65 -18.55 -2.97
CA MET A 1 -7.83 -18.47 -1.50
C MET A 1 -6.46 -18.53 -0.81
N PHE A 2 -5.67 -17.45 -0.87
CA PHE A 2 -4.39 -17.29 -0.14
C PHE A 2 -4.06 -15.82 0.18
N THR A 3 -4.89 -14.86 -0.24
CA THR A 3 -4.66 -13.41 -0.11
C THR A 3 -4.38 -13.01 1.34
N ALA A 4 -5.27 -13.36 2.27
CA ALA A 4 -5.10 -13.04 3.69
C ALA A 4 -3.79 -13.59 4.28
N SER A 5 -3.29 -14.75 3.81
CA SER A 5 -2.02 -15.31 4.25
C SER A 5 -0.83 -14.46 3.80
N ARG A 6 -0.88 -13.90 2.58
CA ARG A 6 0.15 -12.96 2.08
C ARG A 6 0.17 -11.67 2.89
N TYR A 7 -1.00 -11.11 3.19
CA TYR A 7 -1.10 -9.95 4.07
C TYR A 7 -0.61 -10.28 5.49
N LYS A 8 -0.89 -11.47 6.03
CA LYS A 8 -0.36 -11.86 7.34
C LYS A 8 1.16 -11.99 7.35
N PHE A 9 1.74 -12.51 6.27
CA PHE A 9 3.20 -12.53 6.10
C PHE A 9 3.78 -11.12 6.11
N VAL A 10 3.26 -10.22 5.25
CA VAL A 10 3.67 -8.80 5.21
C VAL A 10 3.52 -8.15 6.59
N ALA A 11 2.39 -8.35 7.26
CA ALA A 11 2.12 -7.78 8.57
C ALA A 11 3.18 -8.20 9.61
N LYS A 12 3.69 -9.43 9.54
CA LYS A 12 4.75 -9.91 10.44
C LYS A 12 6.14 -9.44 10.03
N VAL A 13 6.42 -9.30 8.74
CA VAL A 13 7.68 -8.73 8.25
C VAL A 13 7.80 -7.25 8.62
N LEU A 14 6.70 -6.51 8.54
CA LEU A 14 6.64 -5.07 8.82
C LEU A 14 6.23 -4.73 10.26
N SER A 15 6.19 -5.72 11.15
CA SER A 15 5.77 -5.51 12.54
C SER A 15 6.68 -4.49 13.23
N GLY A 16 6.10 -3.42 13.76
CA GLY A 16 6.83 -2.37 14.48
C GLY A 16 7.30 -1.20 13.61
N TYR A 17 7.10 -1.22 12.30
CA TYR A 17 7.30 -0.04 11.45
C TYR A 17 6.25 1.04 11.76
N ASP A 18 6.64 2.31 11.59
CA ASP A 18 5.81 3.45 11.93
C ASP A 18 4.93 3.88 10.75
N ASN A 19 5.51 4.27 9.62
CA ASN A 19 4.77 4.86 8.50
C ASN A 19 4.88 4.00 7.23
N VAL A 20 3.88 3.13 7.04
CA VAL A 20 3.86 2.15 5.96
C VAL A 20 2.87 2.52 4.87
N VAL A 21 3.21 2.24 3.61
CA VAL A 21 2.29 2.38 2.47
C VAL A 21 2.06 1.08 1.71
N GLU A 22 0.80 0.86 1.32
CA GLU A 22 0.39 -0.16 0.36
C GLU A 22 0.16 0.46 -1.01
N VAL A 23 0.84 -0.07 -2.03
CA VAL A 23 0.58 0.28 -3.44
C VAL A 23 -0.30 -0.79 -4.06
N GLY A 24 -1.44 -0.36 -4.63
CA GLY A 24 -2.44 -1.22 -5.27
C GLY A 24 -3.26 -2.02 -4.26
N CYS A 25 -3.98 -1.33 -3.38
CA CYS A 25 -4.72 -1.98 -2.30
C CYS A 25 -6.02 -2.66 -2.73
N GLY A 26 -6.52 -2.39 -3.95
CA GLY A 26 -7.87 -2.77 -4.34
C GLY A 26 -8.88 -2.28 -3.30
N ASP A 27 -9.80 -3.15 -2.88
CA ASP A 27 -10.83 -2.81 -1.88
C ASP A 27 -10.32 -2.56 -0.45
N GLY A 28 -9.02 -2.74 -0.18
CA GLY A 28 -8.40 -2.51 1.12
C GLY A 28 -8.87 -3.44 2.24
N PHE A 29 -9.62 -4.52 1.93
CA PHE A 29 -10.17 -5.41 2.95
C PHE A 29 -9.06 -6.03 3.81
N CYS A 30 -8.06 -6.64 3.16
CA CYS A 30 -6.96 -7.34 3.83
C CYS A 30 -5.91 -6.40 4.44
N SER A 31 -5.84 -5.13 4.04
CA SER A 31 -4.92 -4.12 4.57
C SER A 31 -5.08 -3.94 6.08
N ARG A 32 -6.27 -4.21 6.62
CA ARG A 32 -6.57 -4.23 8.07
C ARG A 32 -5.74 -5.26 8.85
N ILE A 33 -5.23 -6.30 8.20
CA ILE A 33 -4.32 -7.28 8.81
C ILE A 33 -2.95 -6.63 9.08
N VAL A 34 -2.45 -5.84 8.13
CA VAL A 34 -1.17 -5.12 8.26
C VAL A 34 -1.30 -3.96 9.24
N LYS A 35 -2.41 -3.20 9.20
CA LYS A 35 -2.68 -2.09 10.13
C LYS A 35 -2.58 -2.47 11.61
N GLN A 36 -2.81 -3.72 11.96
CA GLN A 36 -2.71 -4.21 13.34
C GLN A 36 -1.26 -4.32 13.85
N GLU A 37 -0.27 -4.38 12.96
CA GLU A 37 1.14 -4.56 13.32
C GLU A 37 2.00 -3.30 13.06
N VAL A 38 1.44 -2.27 12.40
CA VAL A 38 2.10 -0.99 12.07
C VAL A 38 1.36 0.21 12.67
N GLN A 39 2.07 1.30 12.97
CA GLN A 39 1.45 2.48 13.60
C GLN A 39 0.52 3.21 12.64
N ARG A 40 1.04 3.62 11.48
CA ARG A 40 0.33 4.34 10.42
C ARG A 40 0.37 3.51 9.14
N LEU A 41 -0.80 3.31 8.55
CA LEU A 41 -0.94 2.66 7.25
C LEU A 41 -1.65 3.60 6.29
N THR A 42 -0.98 3.89 5.17
CA THR A 42 -1.60 4.49 3.98
C THR A 42 -1.84 3.41 2.94
N ILE A 43 -3.01 3.38 2.32
CA ILE A 43 -3.32 2.51 1.20
C ILE A 43 -3.59 3.35 -0.04
N THR A 44 -3.12 2.87 -1.19
CA THR A 44 -3.25 3.59 -2.46
C THR A 44 -3.72 2.68 -3.57
N ASP A 45 -4.54 3.24 -4.46
CA ASP A 45 -4.94 2.60 -5.70
C ASP A 45 -5.11 3.68 -6.78
N PHE A 46 -4.90 3.32 -8.05
CA PHE A 46 -5.07 4.24 -9.17
C PHE A 46 -6.56 4.44 -9.51
N ASP A 47 -7.40 3.45 -9.19
CA ASP A 47 -8.83 3.50 -9.43
C ASP A 47 -9.55 4.17 -8.24
N PRO A 48 -10.17 5.35 -8.44
CA PRO A 48 -10.88 6.05 -7.37
C PRO A 48 -12.03 5.22 -6.79
N LEU A 49 -12.65 4.31 -7.56
CA LEU A 49 -13.77 3.50 -7.08
C LEU A 49 -13.38 2.63 -5.89
N PHE A 50 -12.16 2.09 -5.88
CA PHE A 50 -11.67 1.28 -4.77
C PHE A 50 -11.51 2.11 -3.50
N ILE A 51 -10.95 3.32 -3.63
CA ILE A 51 -10.70 4.22 -2.51
C ILE A 51 -12.02 4.76 -1.94
N GLU A 52 -12.96 5.19 -2.79
CA GLU A 52 -14.29 5.64 -2.38
C GLU A 52 -15.02 4.53 -1.59
N ARG A 53 -15.03 3.32 -2.12
CA ARG A 53 -15.66 2.18 -1.44
C ARG A 53 -14.99 1.82 -0.12
N PHE A 54 -13.67 1.93 -0.02
CA PHE A 54 -12.97 1.69 1.23
C PHE A 54 -13.36 2.72 2.30
N ILE A 55 -13.45 4.00 1.91
CA ILE A 55 -13.84 5.10 2.79
C ILE A 55 -15.25 4.85 3.37
N ASP A 56 -16.19 4.37 2.55
CA ASP A 56 -17.57 4.05 3.00
C ASP A 56 -17.61 2.96 4.09
N ILE A 57 -16.62 2.08 4.13
CA ILE A 57 -16.53 0.95 5.09
C ILE A 57 -15.38 1.12 6.09
N GLN A 58 -14.85 2.33 6.22
CA GLN A 58 -13.74 2.62 7.11
C GLN A 58 -14.12 2.37 8.58
N SER A 59 -13.16 1.92 9.37
CA SER A 59 -13.38 1.60 10.78
C SER A 59 -12.59 2.55 11.67
N ASP A 60 -13.29 3.20 12.61
CA ASP A 60 -12.64 4.04 13.63
C ASP A 60 -11.71 3.22 14.55
N LYS A 61 -11.98 1.92 14.70
CA LYS A 61 -11.14 1.02 15.49
C LYS A 61 -9.77 0.79 14.84
N TRP A 62 -9.73 0.75 13.51
CA TRP A 62 -8.52 0.49 12.72
C TRP A 62 -8.37 1.56 11.64
N PRO A 63 -7.98 2.80 12.03
CA PRO A 63 -7.89 3.90 11.10
C PRO A 63 -6.78 3.63 10.07
N ILE A 64 -7.14 3.80 8.80
CA ILE A 64 -6.24 3.65 7.64
C ILE A 64 -6.46 4.88 6.78
N ILE A 65 -5.37 5.46 6.26
CA ILE A 65 -5.43 6.59 5.33
C ILE A 65 -5.57 6.01 3.93
N ALA A 66 -6.59 6.40 3.16
CA ALA A 66 -6.78 5.95 1.79
C ALA A 66 -6.58 7.11 0.81
N LYS A 67 -5.79 6.90 -0.25
CA LYS A 67 -5.50 7.93 -1.26
C LYS A 67 -5.59 7.35 -2.67
N VAL A 68 -6.22 8.09 -3.59
CA VAL A 68 -6.13 7.77 -5.02
C VAL A 68 -4.74 8.19 -5.51
N HIS A 69 -3.96 7.25 -6.01
CA HIS A 69 -2.62 7.51 -6.52
C HIS A 69 -2.22 6.50 -7.59
N ASP A 70 -1.75 7.03 -8.72
CA ASP A 70 -1.19 6.26 -9.83
C ASP A 70 0.35 6.28 -9.73
N ILE A 71 0.90 5.17 -9.25
CA ILE A 71 2.34 5.01 -9.02
C ILE A 71 3.18 5.09 -10.31
N LEU A 72 2.57 4.94 -11.49
CA LEU A 72 3.28 5.08 -12.77
C LEU A 72 3.43 6.55 -13.19
N LYS A 73 2.62 7.46 -12.63
CA LYS A 73 2.67 8.89 -12.96
C LYS A 73 3.70 9.67 -12.14
N ASP A 74 3.78 9.41 -10.83
CA ASP A 74 4.72 10.08 -9.91
C ASP A 74 4.94 9.20 -8.67
N SER A 75 5.95 9.52 -7.87
CA SER A 75 6.12 8.93 -6.53
C SER A 75 5.11 9.49 -5.52
N ILE A 76 4.86 8.75 -4.44
CA ILE A 76 4.03 9.22 -3.33
C ILE A 76 4.84 10.25 -2.54
N LYS A 77 4.32 11.48 -2.41
CA LYS A 77 5.02 12.62 -1.80
C LYS A 77 4.89 12.60 -0.27
N GLU A 78 5.40 11.54 0.34
CA GLU A 78 5.42 11.32 1.79
C GLU A 78 6.57 10.38 2.15
N ASP A 79 7.14 10.56 3.34
CA ASP A 79 8.28 9.78 3.82
C ASP A 79 7.80 8.49 4.50
N PHE A 80 7.80 7.37 3.77
CA PHE A 80 7.47 6.04 4.32
C PHE A 80 8.73 5.28 4.75
N ASP A 81 8.65 4.59 5.89
CA ASP A 81 9.72 3.73 6.39
C ASP A 81 9.60 2.28 5.89
N ALA A 82 8.45 1.91 5.31
CA ALA A 82 8.30 0.70 4.52
C ALA A 82 7.19 0.82 3.49
N LEU A 83 7.30 0.02 2.43
CA LEU A 83 6.29 -0.13 1.38
C LEU A 83 6.08 -1.60 1.09
N TYR A 84 4.82 -1.97 0.88
CA TYR A 84 4.49 -3.27 0.28
C TYR A 84 3.55 -3.08 -0.90
N SER A 85 3.67 -4.01 -1.85
CA SER A 85 2.83 -4.07 -3.03
C SER A 85 2.53 -5.53 -3.33
N LEU A 86 1.25 -5.90 -3.24
CA LEU A 86 0.80 -7.26 -3.47
C LEU A 86 -0.06 -7.26 -4.73
N TYR A 87 0.29 -8.11 -5.68
CA TYR A 87 -0.47 -8.30 -6.92
C TYR A 87 -0.55 -7.10 -7.87
N VAL A 88 0.46 -6.21 -7.87
CA VAL A 88 0.52 -5.06 -8.80
C VAL A 88 1.51 -5.29 -9.93
N MET A 89 2.70 -5.82 -9.64
CA MET A 89 3.80 -5.90 -10.60
C MET A 89 3.43 -6.73 -11.85
N GLU A 90 2.62 -7.77 -11.70
CA GLU A 90 2.13 -8.59 -12.82
C GLU A 90 1.22 -7.84 -13.80
N HIS A 91 0.74 -6.66 -13.42
CA HIS A 91 -0.10 -5.78 -14.25
C HIS A 91 0.69 -4.61 -14.85
N ILE A 92 1.96 -4.43 -14.48
CA ILE A 92 2.82 -3.39 -15.03
C ILE A 92 3.39 -3.89 -16.36
N ALA A 93 3.27 -3.09 -17.41
CA ALA A 93 3.89 -3.40 -18.69
C ALA A 93 5.43 -3.44 -18.53
N PRO A 94 6.15 -4.38 -19.17
CA PRO A 94 7.61 -4.53 -18.99
C PRO A 94 8.39 -3.22 -19.19
N GLU A 95 7.99 -2.39 -20.15
CA GLU A 95 8.59 -1.09 -20.43
C GLU A 95 8.37 -0.02 -19.35
N LEU A 96 7.46 -0.26 -18.40
CA LEU A 96 7.14 0.62 -17.28
C LEU A 96 7.64 0.09 -15.93
N GLU A 97 8.24 -1.10 -15.87
CA GLU A 97 8.75 -1.69 -14.61
C GLU A 97 9.80 -0.79 -13.95
N ASP A 98 10.70 -0.19 -14.73
CA ASP A 98 11.71 0.74 -14.22
C ASP A 98 11.08 2.00 -13.61
N VAL A 99 10.01 2.52 -14.22
CA VAL A 99 9.26 3.67 -13.72
C VAL A 99 8.59 3.32 -12.40
N TYR A 100 7.93 2.16 -12.35
CA TYR A 100 7.27 1.65 -11.16
C TYR A 100 8.24 1.50 -9.98
N LEU A 101 9.38 0.82 -10.20
CA LEU A 101 10.40 0.61 -9.16
C LEU A 101 11.05 1.94 -8.74
N THR A 102 11.29 2.85 -9.68
CA THR A 102 11.84 4.18 -9.39
C THR A 102 10.90 5.00 -8.51
N ASN A 103 9.60 5.01 -8.81
CA ASN A 103 8.63 5.79 -8.06
C ASN A 103 8.36 5.19 -6.67
N ILE A 104 8.36 3.86 -6.54
CA ILE A 104 8.36 3.16 -5.25
C ILE A 104 9.56 3.58 -4.41
N LYS A 105 10.76 3.50 -4.97
CA LYS A 105 11.99 3.85 -4.26
C LYS A 105 12.00 5.31 -3.81
N LYS A 106 11.49 6.22 -4.64
CA LYS A 106 11.36 7.65 -4.29
C LYS A 106 10.32 7.94 -3.21
N SER A 107 9.39 7.01 -2.97
CA SER A 107 8.39 7.10 -1.91
C SER A 107 8.92 6.62 -0.56
N LEU A 108 10.13 6.03 -0.52
CA LEU A 108 10.74 5.50 0.68
C LEU A 108 11.81 6.44 1.24
N THR A 109 11.94 6.46 2.55
CA THR A 109 13.07 7.10 3.24
C THR A 109 14.37 6.33 2.99
N ALA A 110 15.51 6.91 3.40
CA ALA A 110 16.81 6.24 3.29
C ALA A 110 16.93 4.90 4.05
N ASN A 111 16.06 4.68 5.06
CA ASN A 111 16.04 3.46 5.86
C ASN A 111 14.91 2.49 5.44
N GLY A 112 14.17 2.82 4.37
CA GLY A 112 13.04 2.03 3.85
C GLY A 112 13.39 1.16 2.66
#